data_AF-A0AAD4VYF4-F1
#
_entry.id   AF-A0AAD4VYF4-F1
#
_cell.length_a   1.000
_cell.length_b   1.000
_cell.length_c   1.000
_cell.angle_alpha   90.00
_cell.angle_beta   90.00
_cell.angle_gamma   90.00
#
_symmetry.space_group_name_H-M   'P 1'
#
loop_
_entity.id
_entity.type
_entity.pdbx_description
1 polymer ?
#
loop_
_entity_poly.entity_id
_entity_poly.type
_entity_poly.pdbx_seq_one_letter_code
_entity_poly.pdbx_strand_id
1 'polypeptide(L)'
;MDPRLYKSAKSGDVCFLKQLLNDDPMLLYQLTPRENTALHIAVQFGHKNVTAEIYSRCMSLVTQPNLDGDTHLHVAARVGCFSIVNYLVRETLSMSQADFGNANNSMTETLRIRNRGNN
;
A
#
# COMPACT_ATOMS: atom_id res chain seq x y z
N MET A 1 -4.29 11.77 -10.16
CA MET A 1 -4.15 11.90 -8.70
C MET A 1 -4.05 13.37 -8.32
N ASP A 2 -4.79 13.79 -7.31
CA ASP A 2 -4.79 15.16 -6.79
C ASP A 2 -3.38 15.49 -6.27
N PRO A 3 -2.79 16.63 -6.68
CA PRO A 3 -1.45 17.01 -6.27
C PRO A 3 -1.28 17.12 -4.75
N ARG A 4 -2.34 17.51 -4.02
CA ARG A 4 -2.33 17.64 -2.56
C ARG A 4 -2.26 16.28 -1.89
N LEU A 5 -3.02 15.30 -2.40
CA LEU A 5 -2.98 13.92 -1.92
C LEU A 5 -1.63 13.27 -2.22
N TYR A 6 -1.09 13.48 -3.42
CA TYR A 6 0.24 12.99 -3.77
C TYR A 6 1.32 13.58 -2.85
N LYS A 7 1.27 14.90 -2.61
CA LYS A 7 2.24 15.60 -1.75
C LYS A 7 2.16 15.11 -0.30
N SER A 8 0.97 14.95 0.26
CA SER A 8 0.80 14.47 1.64
C SER A 8 1.30 13.03 1.80
N ALA A 9 0.96 12.15 0.85
CA ALA A 9 1.44 10.77 0.83
C ALA A 9 2.96 10.67 0.67
N LYS A 10 3.56 11.53 -0.15
CA LYS A 10 5.01 11.59 -0.37
C LYS A 10 5.80 12.19 0.79
N SER A 11 5.26 13.22 1.44
CA SER A 11 5.93 13.93 2.54
C SER A 11 5.73 13.29 3.92
N GLY A 12 4.72 12.43 4.06
CA GLY A 12 4.40 11.80 5.35
C GLY A 12 3.47 12.66 6.23
N ASP A 13 2.86 13.70 5.67
CA ASP A 13 1.98 14.60 6.42
C ASP A 13 0.59 13.97 6.65
N VAL A 14 0.50 13.22 7.75
CA VAL A 14 -0.73 12.53 8.17
C VAL A 14 -1.83 13.50 8.57
N CYS A 15 -1.49 14.63 9.20
CA CYS A 15 -2.47 15.60 9.67
C CYS A 15 -3.18 16.24 8.47
N PHE A 16 -2.40 16.68 7.47
CA PHE A 16 -2.95 17.23 6.26
C PHE A 16 -3.67 16.18 5.42
N LEU A 17 -3.16 14.95 5.35
CA LEU A 17 -3.86 13.83 4.71
C LEU A 17 -5.23 13.59 5.34
N LYS A 18 -5.31 13.51 6.68
CA LYS A 18 -6.57 13.32 7.42
C LYS A 18 -7.59 14.39 7.12
N GLN A 19 -7.17 15.65 7.15
CA GLN A 19 -8.02 16.78 6.84
C GLN A 19 -8.54 16.68 5.40
N LEU A 20 -7.64 16.48 4.43
CA LEU A 20 -7.98 16.37 3.02
C LEU A 20 -8.97 15.22 2.74
N LEU A 21 -8.79 14.08 3.40
CA LEU A 21 -9.66 12.90 3.24
C LEU A 21 -10.96 12.98 4.03
N ASN A 22 -11.02 13.84 5.05
CA ASN A 22 -12.29 14.17 5.73
C ASN A 22 -13.14 15.11 4.87
N ASP A 23 -12.50 16.04 4.17
CA ASP A 23 -13.17 16.95 3.24
C ASP A 23 -13.64 16.21 1.98
N ASP A 24 -12.78 15.36 1.40
CA ASP A 24 -13.11 14.56 0.21
C ASP A 24 -12.48 13.15 0.28
N PRO A 25 -13.26 12.13 0.67
CA PRO A 25 -12.77 10.76 0.74
C PRO A 25 -12.57 10.11 -0.64
N MET A 26 -13.19 10.64 -1.70
CA MET A 26 -13.09 10.09 -3.06
C MET A 26 -11.70 10.28 -3.66
N LEU A 27 -10.91 11.22 -3.12
CA LEU A 27 -9.51 11.42 -3.48
C LEU A 27 -8.68 10.13 -3.36
N LEU A 28 -9.00 9.23 -2.41
CA LEU A 28 -8.28 7.96 -2.21
C LEU A 28 -8.31 7.02 -3.42
N TYR A 29 -9.36 7.08 -4.23
CA TYR A 29 -9.49 6.25 -5.44
C TYR A 29 -8.72 6.81 -6.63
N GLN A 30 -8.13 7.99 -6.49
CA GLN A 30 -7.38 8.58 -7.59
C GLN A 30 -6.03 7.90 -7.77
N LEU A 31 -5.74 7.60 -9.03
CA LEU A 31 -4.51 6.94 -9.43
C LEU A 31 -3.53 7.93 -10.05
N THR A 32 -2.24 7.64 -9.91
CA THR A 32 -1.19 8.30 -10.69
C THR A 32 -1.17 7.78 -12.14
N PRO A 33 -0.42 8.41 -13.08
CA PRO A 33 -0.26 7.89 -14.44
C PRO A 33 0.32 6.48 -14.55
N ARG A 34 0.95 5.97 -13.48
CA ARG A 34 1.44 4.58 -13.38
C ARG A 34 0.49 3.68 -12.58
N GLU A 35 -0.76 4.10 -12.44
CA GLU A 35 -1.79 3.43 -11.64
C GLU A 35 -1.42 3.21 -10.16
N ASN A 36 -0.42 3.93 -9.64
CA ASN A 36 -0.13 3.89 -8.21
C ASN A 36 -1.26 4.57 -7.44
N THR A 37 -1.81 3.87 -6.45
CA THR A 37 -2.69 4.41 -5.42
C THR A 37 -1.89 5.25 -4.40
N ALA A 38 -2.60 6.02 -3.56
CA ALA A 38 -1.98 6.74 -2.45
C ALA A 38 -1.18 5.82 -1.51
N LEU A 39 -1.61 4.56 -1.38
CA LEU A 39 -0.93 3.55 -0.56
C LEU A 39 0.44 3.18 -1.14
N HIS A 40 0.55 2.99 -2.46
CA HIS A 40 1.84 2.73 -3.11
C HIS A 40 2.83 3.87 -2.85
N ILE A 41 2.37 5.12 -2.93
CA ILE A 41 3.22 6.30 -2.68
C ILE A 41 3.66 6.34 -1.21
N ALA A 42 2.73 6.19 -0.26
CA ALA A 42 3.07 6.22 1.17
C ALA A 42 4.11 5.14 1.54
N VAL A 43 3.92 3.93 1.01
CA VAL A 43 4.85 2.81 1.22
C VAL A 43 6.19 3.03 0.52
N GLN A 44 6.17 3.58 -0.70
CA GLN A 44 7.37 3.92 -1.45
C GLN A 44 8.29 4.88 -0.67
N PHE A 45 7.70 5.83 0.06
CA PHE A 45 8.44 6.91 0.72
C PHE A 45 8.75 6.68 2.19
N GLY A 46 8.22 5.64 2.82
CA GLY A 46 8.62 5.34 4.18
C GLY A 46 7.52 5.45 5.24
N HIS A 47 6.34 5.92 4.86
CA HIS A 47 5.47 6.67 5.78
C HIS A 47 4.42 5.79 6.44
N LYS A 48 4.85 5.04 7.46
CA LYS A 48 4.00 4.10 8.22
C LYS A 48 2.67 4.69 8.68
N ASN A 49 2.69 5.92 9.22
CA ASN A 49 1.49 6.54 9.77
C ASN A 49 0.48 6.91 8.66
N VAL A 50 0.97 7.35 7.49
CA VAL A 50 0.13 7.63 6.31
C VAL A 50 -0.43 6.32 5.77
N THR A 51 0.39 5.29 5.68
CA THR A 51 -0.02 3.93 5.29
C THR A 51 -1.15 3.42 6.19
N ALA A 52 -0.99 3.53 7.50
CA ALA A 52 -2.00 3.12 8.49
C ALA A 52 -3.33 3.87 8.32
N GLU A 53 -3.26 5.18 8.10
CA GLU A 53 -4.44 6.02 7.91
C GLU A 53 -5.21 5.66 6.62
N ILE A 54 -4.50 5.52 5.50
CA ILE A 54 -5.10 5.13 4.21
C ILE A 54 -5.73 3.74 4.34
N TYR A 55 -5.02 2.83 4.98
CA TYR A 55 -5.45 1.46 5.21
C TYR A 55 -6.71 1.39 6.08
N SER A 56 -6.77 2.17 7.17
CA SER A 56 -7.95 2.25 8.04
C SER A 56 -9.17 2.83 7.33
N ARG A 57 -8.99 3.67 6.30
CA ARG A 57 -10.10 4.29 5.55
C ARG A 57 -10.56 3.42 4.39
N CYS A 58 -9.63 2.78 3.68
CA CYS A 58 -9.91 2.09 2.44
C CYS A 58 -9.03 0.85 2.27
N MET A 59 -9.45 -0.25 2.90
CA MET A 59 -8.78 -1.54 2.82
C MET A 59 -8.77 -2.14 1.40
N SER A 60 -9.71 -1.75 0.53
CA SER A 60 -9.74 -2.25 -0.85
C SER A 60 -8.54 -1.81 -1.69
N LEU A 61 -7.84 -0.73 -1.30
CA LEU A 61 -6.63 -0.26 -1.99
C LEU A 61 -5.39 -1.14 -1.75
N VAL A 62 -5.46 -2.03 -0.76
CA VAL A 62 -4.38 -2.95 -0.34
C VAL A 62 -4.16 -4.03 -1.40
N THR A 63 -5.24 -4.49 -2.04
CA THR A 63 -5.19 -5.53 -3.08
C THR A 63 -5.04 -4.97 -4.49
N GLN A 64 -5.12 -3.64 -4.66
CA GLN A 64 -4.97 -3.00 -5.97
C GLN A 64 -3.53 -3.09 -6.46
N PRO A 65 -3.26 -3.71 -7.61
CA PRO A 65 -1.97 -3.60 -8.28
C PRO A 65 -1.85 -2.27 -9.00
N ASN A 66 -0.62 -1.77 -9.15
CA ASN A 66 -0.31 -0.67 -10.04
C ASN A 66 -0.13 -1.18 -11.50
N LEU A 67 0.29 -0.29 -12.41
CA LEU A 67 0.47 -0.59 -13.83
C LEU A 67 1.58 -1.62 -14.08
N ASP A 68 2.58 -1.66 -13.20
CA ASP A 68 3.65 -2.67 -13.21
C ASP A 68 3.16 -4.02 -12.64
N GLY A 69 1.90 -4.11 -12.19
CA GLY A 69 1.33 -5.23 -11.46
C GLY A 69 1.89 -5.42 -10.05
N ASP A 70 2.60 -4.41 -9.53
CA ASP A 70 3.12 -4.40 -8.17
C ASP A 70 2.00 -3.97 -7.22
N THR A 71 1.80 -4.73 -6.14
CA THR A 71 0.99 -4.28 -5.00
C THR A 71 1.85 -3.46 -4.03
N HIS A 72 1.22 -2.80 -3.06
CA HIS A 72 1.94 -2.07 -2.01
C HIS A 72 3.01 -2.93 -1.29
N LEU A 73 2.80 -4.24 -1.11
CA LEU A 73 3.83 -5.16 -0.57
C LEU A 73 5.03 -5.34 -1.51
N HIS A 74 4.79 -5.43 -2.82
CA HIS A 74 5.88 -5.49 -3.81
C HIS A 74 6.73 -4.23 -3.75
N VAL A 75 6.07 -3.05 -3.67
CA VAL A 75 6.76 -1.77 -3.51
C VAL A 75 7.55 -1.74 -2.19
N ALA A 76 6.97 -2.18 -1.07
CA ALA A 76 7.66 -2.24 0.22
C ALA A 76 8.92 -3.10 0.16
N ALA A 77 8.84 -4.28 -0.46
CA ALA A 77 9.96 -5.19 -0.64
C ALA A 77 11.06 -4.56 -1.49
N ARG A 78 10.68 -3.85 -2.56
CA ARG A 78 11.63 -3.19 -3.48
C ARG A 78 12.34 -2.00 -2.86
N VAL A 79 11.66 -1.29 -1.96
CA VAL A 79 12.25 -0.17 -1.19
C VAL A 79 13.27 -0.67 -0.15
N GLY A 80 13.18 -1.94 0.27
CA GLY A 80 14.13 -2.52 1.23
C GLY A 80 14.01 -1.93 2.65
N CYS A 81 12.98 -1.14 2.92
CA CYS A 81 12.71 -0.61 4.25
C CYS A 81 12.09 -1.70 5.13
N PHE A 82 12.94 -2.52 5.76
CA PHE A 82 12.56 -3.56 6.73
C PHE A 82 11.52 -3.09 7.76
N SER A 83 11.64 -1.83 8.18
CA SER A 83 10.73 -1.19 9.14
C SER A 83 9.26 -1.14 8.68
N ILE A 84 9.02 -0.98 7.38
CA ILE A 84 7.69 -0.84 6.78
C ILE A 84 7.19 -2.18 6.31
N VAL A 85 8.07 -3.01 5.75
CA VAL A 85 7.75 -4.40 5.42
C VAL A 85 7.28 -5.12 6.69
N ASN A 86 7.99 -4.99 7.81
CA ASN A 86 7.57 -5.60 9.07
C ASN A 86 6.24 -5.03 9.59
N TYR A 87 6.00 -3.72 9.42
CA TYR A 87 4.72 -3.11 9.80
C TYR A 87 3.56 -3.62 8.94
N LEU A 88 3.70 -3.60 7.61
CA LEU A 88 2.70 -4.07 6.65
C LEU A 88 2.43 -5.57 6.77
N VAL A 89 3.48 -6.37 6.98
CA VAL A 89 3.35 -7.81 7.20
C VAL A 89 2.60 -8.07 8.50
N ARG A 90 2.89 -7.36 9.59
CA ARG A 90 2.15 -7.50 10.84
C ARG A 90 0.69 -7.09 10.69
N GLU A 91 0.39 -5.95 10.09
CA GLU A 91 -0.99 -5.51 9.84
C GLU A 91 -1.75 -6.50 8.94
N THR A 92 -1.10 -6.97 7.88
CA THR A 92 -1.70 -7.93 6.94
C THR A 92 -1.90 -9.30 7.57
N LEU A 93 -0.96 -9.76 8.41
CA LEU A 93 -1.08 -11.03 9.14
C LEU A 93 -2.14 -10.94 10.24
N SER A 94 -2.25 -9.79 10.93
CA SER A 94 -3.31 -9.55 11.92
C SER A 94 -4.70 -9.60 11.28
N MET A 95 -4.87 -9.21 10.02
CA MET A 95 -6.11 -9.46 9.29
C MET A 95 -6.37 -10.95 9.02
N SER A 96 -5.34 -11.69 8.57
CA SER A 96 -5.49 -13.11 8.21
C SER A 96 -5.79 -14.04 9.39
N GLN A 97 -5.65 -13.56 10.63
CA GLN A 97 -6.04 -14.33 11.83
C GLN A 97 -7.53 -14.20 12.17
N ALA A 98 -8.25 -13.23 11.58
CA ALA A 98 -9.69 -13.10 11.76
C ALA A 98 -10.51 -14.03 10.85
N ASP A 99 -9.89 -14.63 9.83
CA ASP A 99 -10.55 -15.54 8.89
C ASP A 99 -9.62 -16.69 8.48
N PHE A 100 -9.94 -17.87 9.01
CA PHE A 100 -9.51 -19.22 8.60
C PHE A 100 -8.09 -19.70 8.94
N GLY A 101 -8.06 -20.77 9.75
CA GLY A 101 -7.00 -21.76 9.64
C GLY A 101 -6.89 -22.26 8.20
N ASN A 102 -5.64 -22.46 7.75
CA ASN A 102 -5.25 -23.11 6.50
C ASN A 102 -5.20 -22.24 5.23
N ALA A 103 -4.27 -21.27 5.17
CA ALA A 103 -3.80 -20.67 3.91
C ALA A 103 -2.31 -20.25 3.93
N ASN A 104 -1.45 -20.98 4.65
CA ASN A 104 0.01 -20.73 4.73
C ASN A 104 0.79 -21.07 3.43
N ASN A 105 0.09 -21.17 2.31
CA ASN A 105 0.62 -21.57 1.01
C ASN A 105 0.32 -20.54 -0.08
N SER A 106 -0.57 -19.56 0.14
CA SER A 106 -0.85 -18.51 -0.87
C SER A 106 0.11 -17.32 -0.77
N MET A 107 0.44 -16.89 0.46
CA MET A 107 1.34 -15.75 0.71
C MET A 107 2.79 -16.01 0.26
N THR A 108 3.21 -17.29 0.21
CA THR A 108 4.51 -17.72 -0.30
C THR A 108 4.53 -17.95 -1.81
N GLU A 109 3.40 -18.29 -2.43
CA GLU A 109 3.34 -18.54 -3.88
C GLU A 109 3.38 -17.21 -4.65
N THR A 110 2.79 -16.13 -4.12
CA THR A 110 2.83 -14.80 -4.75
C THR A 110 4.23 -14.18 -4.76
N LEU A 111 5.13 -14.61 -3.85
CA LEU A 111 6.53 -14.15 -3.83
C LEU A 111 7.37 -14.73 -5.00
N ARG A 112 6.86 -15.74 -5.75
CA ARG A 112 7.58 -16.35 -6.89
C ARG A 112 7.13 -15.88 -8.27
N ILE A 113 5.98 -15.21 -8.40
CA ILE A 113 5.37 -14.93 -9.71
C ILE A 113 5.73 -13.51 -10.21
N ARG A 114 7.01 -13.15 -10.31
CA ARG A 114 7.45 -12.15 -11.31
C ARG A 114 8.95 -12.13 -11.58
N ASN A 115 9.53 -13.28 -11.89
CA ASN A 115 10.81 -13.34 -12.60
C ASN A 115 10.64 -14.03 -13.96
N ARG A 116 9.52 -13.75 -14.64
CA ARG A 116 9.26 -14.19 -16.02
C ARG A 116 9.42 -12.98 -16.93
N GLY A 117 10.64 -12.77 -17.42
CA GLY A 117 10.92 -11.76 -18.44
C GLY A 117 12.31 -11.16 -18.33
N ASN A 118 13.36 -11.98 -18.37
CA ASN A 118 14.66 -11.56 -18.88
C ASN A 118 15.48 -12.79 -19.29
N ASN A 119 15.17 -13.31 -20.48
CA ASN A 119 16.12 -14.03 -21.33
C ASN A 119 15.70 -13.85 -22.79
#